data_AF-A0A9W8G5T4-F1
#
_entry.id   AF-A0A9W8G5T4-F1
#
_cell.length_a   1.000
_cell.length_b   1.000
_cell.length_c   1.000
_cell.angle_alpha   90.00
_cell.angle_beta   90.00
_cell.angle_gamma   90.00
#
_symmetry.space_group_name_H-M   'P 1'
#
loop_
_entity.id
_entity.type
_entity.pdbx_description
1 polymer ?
#
loop_
_entity_poly.entity_id
_entity_poly.type
_entity_poly.pdbx_seq_one_letter_code
_entity_poly.pdbx_strand_id
1 'polypeptide(L)'
;MSQLLLRAVRSFGSAAHRCTLRQPHMPIIARSSRRLSQLQLADLSQTRLFTDKPTLRQAQVAMAKRDNSYLDEESPMLMNPDDELIAVDGLEESKGLSHYLQTGRTLTEQLSVLYACLSNGNIDTAQRMFTGLFRLYPEAMKEIADVSVHNEIIGGMLSAKPRALTTNALMWYDKMEKQYGIKPNVNTFAIMIGGFIK
;
A
#
# COMPACT_ATOMS: atom_id res chain seq x y z
N MET A 1 61.73 -19.17 -20.76
CA MET A 1 62.26 -18.20 -19.77
C MET A 1 61.19 -17.14 -19.58
N SER A 2 60.53 -16.91 -18.46
CA SER A 2 60.52 -17.54 -17.14
C SER A 2 59.17 -17.20 -16.51
N GLN A 3 58.53 -18.20 -15.92
CA GLN A 3 57.49 -18.00 -14.90
C GLN A 3 58.14 -17.35 -13.66
N LEU A 4 57.36 -16.61 -12.86
CA LEU A 4 57.46 -16.45 -11.39
C LEU A 4 57.13 -15.00 -10.97
N LEU A 5 55.95 -14.80 -10.38
CA LEU A 5 55.77 -14.00 -9.16
C LEU A 5 54.37 -14.23 -8.57
N LEU A 6 54.22 -15.42 -7.99
CA LEU A 6 53.18 -15.80 -7.05
C LEU A 6 53.72 -15.63 -5.62
N ARG A 7 52.86 -15.16 -4.71
CA ARG A 7 52.85 -15.36 -3.23
C ARG A 7 53.89 -14.64 -2.35
N ALA A 8 53.36 -13.80 -1.46
CA ALA A 8 53.66 -13.77 -0.02
C ALA A 8 52.48 -13.06 0.71
N VAL A 9 51.59 -13.72 1.44
CA VAL A 9 51.69 -14.28 2.80
C VAL A 9 51.82 -13.22 3.91
N ARG A 10 50.74 -13.07 4.70
CA ARG A 10 50.66 -12.94 6.18
C ARG A 10 49.26 -12.43 6.56
N SER A 11 48.34 -13.18 7.17
CA SER A 11 48.38 -13.95 8.43
C SER A 11 48.82 -13.13 9.64
N PHE A 12 47.90 -12.35 10.21
CA PHE A 12 47.82 -11.94 11.62
C PHE A 12 46.36 -11.49 11.82
N GLY A 13 45.60 -11.80 12.86
CA GLY A 13 45.84 -12.54 14.08
C GLY A 13 44.50 -12.53 14.84
N SER A 14 44.15 -13.68 15.40
CA SER A 14 43.03 -13.86 16.31
C SER A 14 43.29 -13.08 17.60
N ALA A 15 42.36 -12.22 18.01
CA ALA A 15 42.31 -11.66 19.36
C ALA A 15 40.84 -11.56 19.79
N ALA A 16 40.38 -12.63 20.41
CA ALA A 16 39.16 -12.67 21.19
C ALA A 16 39.31 -11.75 22.41
N HIS A 17 38.65 -10.60 22.40
CA HIS A 17 38.38 -9.84 23.61
C HIS A 17 36.91 -9.97 23.98
N ARG A 18 36.66 -10.84 24.98
CA ARG A 18 35.45 -10.83 25.80
C ARG A 18 35.42 -9.52 26.57
N CYS A 19 34.70 -8.53 26.07
CA CYS A 19 34.24 -7.42 26.88
C CYS A 19 32.94 -7.83 27.58
N THR A 20 33.08 -8.39 28.78
CA THR A 20 32.02 -8.44 29.78
C THR A 20 31.75 -7.03 30.28
N LEU A 21 30.90 -6.28 29.58
CA LEU A 21 30.41 -5.01 30.08
C LEU A 21 29.31 -5.28 31.12
N ARG A 22 29.66 -4.99 32.38
CA ARG A 22 28.77 -4.88 33.55
C ARG A 22 27.40 -4.31 33.14
N GLN A 23 26.33 -5.05 33.45
CA GLN A 23 25.00 -4.46 33.57
C GLN A 23 24.94 -3.62 34.85
N PRO A 24 24.55 -2.34 34.79
CA PRO A 24 24.18 -1.59 35.98
C PRO A 24 22.82 -2.08 36.49
N HIS A 25 22.83 -2.47 37.76
CA HIS A 25 21.68 -2.81 38.57
C HIS A 25 20.70 -1.61 38.59
N MET A 26 19.60 -1.71 37.84
CA MET A 26 18.52 -0.71 37.90
C MET A 26 17.68 -0.98 39.17
N PRO A 27 17.42 0.03 40.01
CA PRO A 27 16.50 -0.12 41.13
C PRO A 27 15.06 -0.28 40.63
N ILE A 28 14.38 -1.27 41.19
CA ILE A 28 12.95 -1.54 41.04
C ILE A 28 12.20 -0.34 41.63
N ILE A 29 11.74 0.58 40.77
CA ILE A 29 10.81 1.63 41.18
C ILE A 29 9.43 1.00 41.28
N ALA A 30 8.98 0.89 42.52
CA ALA A 30 7.66 0.44 42.90
C ALA A 30 6.57 1.23 42.16
N ARG A 31 5.61 0.49 41.61
CA ARG A 31 4.36 1.00 41.06
C ARG A 31 3.57 1.70 42.17
N SER A 32 3.54 3.04 42.15
CA SER A 32 2.53 3.79 42.89
C SER A 32 1.26 3.88 42.04
N SER A 33 0.27 3.08 42.44
CA SER A 33 -1.13 3.32 42.11
C SER A 33 -1.58 4.72 42.55
N ARG A 34 -2.63 5.21 41.86
CA ARG A 34 -3.53 6.31 42.21
C ARG A 34 -3.07 7.72 41.77
N ARG A 35 -3.73 8.24 40.74
CA ARG A 35 -4.89 9.14 40.94
C ARG A 35 -5.63 9.39 39.64
N LEU A 36 -6.87 8.90 39.62
CA LEU A 36 -7.98 9.50 38.91
C LEU A 36 -8.18 10.92 39.45
N SER A 37 -8.21 11.91 38.56
CA SER A 37 -8.78 13.24 38.76
C SER A 37 -9.19 13.71 37.36
N GLN A 38 -10.46 13.53 37.01
CA GLN A 38 -11.49 14.57 37.05
C GLN A 38 -11.40 15.55 35.88
N LEU A 39 -12.37 15.38 34.98
CA LEU A 39 -13.27 16.43 34.49
C LEU A 39 -12.63 17.76 34.10
N GLN A 40 -12.42 17.95 32.80
CA GLN A 40 -12.74 19.21 32.16
C GLN A 40 -13.63 18.93 30.94
N LEU A 41 -14.93 18.82 31.24
CA LEU A 41 -16.01 19.18 30.32
C LEU A 41 -16.01 20.71 30.22
N ALA A 42 -15.57 21.21 29.07
CA ALA A 42 -15.99 22.48 28.52
C ALA A 42 -15.81 22.39 27.00
N ASP A 43 -16.57 23.03 26.15
CA ASP A 43 -17.95 23.49 26.14
C ASP A 43 -18.12 23.93 24.68
N LEU A 44 -19.34 23.80 24.16
CA LEU A 44 -19.88 24.63 23.08
C LEU A 44 -19.13 24.70 21.72
N SER A 45 -19.63 23.87 20.81
CA SER A 45 -20.30 24.33 19.58
C SER A 45 -19.58 25.40 18.73
N GLN A 46 -18.87 24.94 17.69
CA GLN A 46 -18.85 25.66 16.41
C GLN A 46 -19.21 24.71 15.28
N THR A 47 -20.52 24.60 15.04
CA THR A 47 -21.11 24.26 13.76
C THR A 47 -20.66 25.29 12.71
N ARG A 48 -19.59 24.99 11.98
CA ARG A 48 -19.33 25.65 10.69
C ARG A 48 -19.94 24.81 9.57
N LEU A 49 -21.23 25.05 9.35
CA LEU A 49 -21.91 24.84 8.08
C LEU A 49 -21.24 25.73 7.03
N PHE A 50 -20.28 25.20 6.28
CA PHE A 50 -19.90 25.76 5.00
C PHE A 50 -20.60 24.96 3.90
N THR A 51 -21.81 25.42 3.57
CA THR A 51 -22.50 25.04 2.34
C THR A 51 -21.97 25.93 1.22
N ASP A 52 -20.84 25.56 0.62
CA ASP A 52 -20.45 26.12 -0.67
C ASP A 52 -21.23 25.41 -1.77
N LYS A 53 -22.30 26.08 -2.22
CA LYS A 53 -23.06 25.72 -3.41
C LYS A 53 -22.17 25.95 -4.63
N PRO A 54 -21.87 24.93 -5.46
CA PRO A 54 -21.30 25.19 -6.77
C PRO A 54 -22.36 25.85 -7.67
N THR A 55 -21.98 27.01 -8.21
CA THR A 55 -22.78 27.86 -9.07
C THR A 55 -23.17 27.14 -10.37
N LEU A 56 -24.43 26.71 -10.41
CA LEU A 56 -25.13 26.11 -11.54
C LEU A 56 -25.43 27.18 -12.61
N ARG A 57 -24.41 27.64 -13.34
CA ARG A 57 -24.65 28.44 -14.58
C ARG A 57 -23.54 28.53 -15.63
N GLN A 58 -22.39 27.89 -15.45
CA GLN A 58 -21.31 27.78 -16.45
C GLN A 58 -20.62 26.43 -16.17
N ALA A 59 -20.59 25.39 -17.00
CA ALA A 59 -20.46 25.35 -18.45
C ALA A 59 -21.10 24.06 -19.00
N GLN A 60 -22.27 24.21 -19.62
CA GLN A 60 -22.90 23.21 -20.50
C GLN A 60 -22.38 23.35 -21.95
N VAL A 61 -21.05 23.42 -22.18
CA VAL A 61 -20.50 23.73 -23.53
C VAL A 61 -19.44 22.72 -24.02
N ALA A 62 -19.38 21.49 -23.47
CA ALA A 62 -18.43 20.46 -23.96
C ALA A 62 -19.09 19.15 -24.41
N MET A 63 -20.39 19.15 -24.73
CA MET A 63 -21.08 18.00 -25.33
C MET A 63 -21.57 18.34 -26.74
N ALA A 64 -20.64 18.40 -27.68
CA ALA A 64 -20.94 18.36 -29.10
C ALA A 64 -19.77 17.69 -29.85
N LYS A 65 -20.11 16.69 -30.66
CA LYS A 65 -19.26 15.94 -31.61
C LYS A 65 -18.32 14.89 -31.01
N ARG A 66 -18.86 13.68 -30.82
CA ARG A 66 -18.20 12.51 -31.41
C ARG A 66 -19.19 11.81 -32.31
N ASP A 67 -18.83 11.80 -33.58
CA ASP A 67 -19.59 11.26 -34.68
C ASP A 67 -19.80 9.76 -34.52
N ASN A 68 -21.05 9.39 -34.73
CA ASN A 68 -21.58 8.05 -34.79
C ASN A 68 -21.42 7.56 -36.23
N SER A 69 -20.37 6.78 -36.51
CA SER A 69 -20.26 5.95 -37.71
C SER A 69 -20.38 4.50 -37.24
N TYR A 70 -21.56 3.89 -37.28
CA TYR A 70 -22.08 3.14 -38.43
C TYR A 70 -20.98 2.30 -39.10
N LEU A 71 -20.79 1.09 -38.59
CA LEU A 71 -20.27 -0.01 -39.38
C LEU A 71 -21.29 -1.14 -39.35
N ASP A 72 -21.54 -1.58 -40.56
CA ASP A 72 -22.61 -2.44 -41.03
C ASP A 72 -22.63 -3.82 -40.38
N GLU A 73 -23.84 -4.37 -40.43
CA GLU A 73 -24.12 -5.80 -40.42
C GLU A 73 -23.18 -6.56 -41.36
N GLU A 74 -22.61 -7.66 -40.90
CA GLU A 74 -22.82 -8.97 -41.53
C GLU A 74 -22.64 -10.06 -40.48
N SER A 75 -23.75 -10.75 -40.19
CA SER A 75 -23.74 -12.05 -39.52
C SER A 75 -23.40 -13.13 -40.54
N PRO A 76 -22.58 -14.13 -40.17
CA PRO A 76 -22.82 -15.47 -40.64
C PRO A 76 -23.23 -16.37 -39.48
N MET A 77 -24.48 -16.82 -39.56
CA MET A 77 -24.97 -17.98 -38.83
C MET A 77 -24.14 -19.21 -39.23
N LEU A 78 -23.45 -19.81 -38.28
CA LEU A 78 -23.04 -21.21 -38.35
C LEU A 78 -23.34 -21.87 -37.00
N MET A 79 -24.52 -22.48 -36.94
CA MET A 79 -24.82 -23.52 -35.96
C MET A 79 -24.22 -24.83 -36.49
N ASN A 80 -23.17 -25.31 -35.81
CA ASN A 80 -22.75 -26.71 -35.92
C ASN A 80 -23.46 -27.47 -34.78
N PRO A 81 -24.36 -28.43 -35.08
CA PRO A 81 -25.16 -29.11 -34.05
C PRO A 81 -24.56 -30.46 -33.60
N ASP A 82 -23.24 -30.65 -33.69
CA ASP A 82 -22.59 -31.93 -33.34
C ASP A 82 -21.55 -31.80 -32.22
N ASP A 83 -21.59 -30.74 -31.41
CA ASP A 83 -20.72 -30.63 -30.23
C ASP A 83 -21.17 -31.62 -29.14
N GLU A 84 -20.56 -32.79 -29.24
CA GLU A 84 -20.16 -33.72 -28.19
C GLU A 84 -20.35 -33.13 -26.79
N LEU A 85 -21.34 -33.70 -26.10
CA LEU A 85 -21.71 -33.37 -24.72
C LEU A 85 -20.50 -33.68 -23.81
N ILE A 86 -19.59 -32.71 -23.63
CA ILE A 86 -18.52 -32.80 -22.63
C ILE A 86 -19.22 -32.85 -21.28
N ALA A 87 -19.31 -34.04 -20.70
CA ALA A 87 -19.66 -34.21 -19.32
C ALA A 87 -18.59 -33.47 -18.49
N VAL A 88 -18.92 -32.25 -18.06
CA VAL A 88 -18.13 -31.49 -17.08
C VAL A 88 -18.36 -32.14 -15.73
N ASP A 89 -17.77 -33.31 -15.56
CA ASP A 89 -17.74 -34.08 -14.34
C ASP A 89 -16.65 -33.44 -13.44
N GLY A 90 -17.06 -32.66 -12.43
CA GLY A 90 -16.11 -32.07 -11.48
C GLY A 90 -16.47 -30.71 -10.86
N LEU A 91 -17.72 -30.50 -10.43
CA LEU A 91 -18.15 -29.26 -9.72
C LEU A 91 -17.88 -29.30 -8.20
N GLU A 92 -16.73 -29.81 -7.75
CA GLU A 92 -16.32 -29.71 -6.34
C GLU A 92 -15.61 -28.39 -5.96
N GLU A 93 -15.33 -27.49 -6.93
CA GLU A 93 -14.60 -26.23 -6.71
C GLU A 93 -15.42 -25.07 -6.10
N SER A 94 -16.74 -25.21 -5.92
CA SER A 94 -17.64 -24.11 -5.56
C SER A 94 -17.36 -23.47 -4.18
N LYS A 95 -16.88 -24.25 -3.19
CA LYS A 95 -16.67 -23.75 -1.82
C LYS A 95 -15.44 -22.86 -1.67
N GLY A 96 -14.36 -23.15 -2.41
CA GLY A 96 -13.14 -22.34 -2.40
C GLY A 96 -13.35 -20.96 -3.01
N LEU A 97 -14.12 -20.91 -4.12
CA LEU A 97 -14.42 -19.67 -4.84
C LEU A 97 -15.24 -18.70 -3.98
N SER A 98 -16.24 -19.19 -3.24
CA SER A 98 -17.05 -18.34 -2.36
C SER A 98 -16.23 -17.69 -1.26
N HIS A 99 -15.30 -18.43 -0.63
CA HIS A 99 -14.43 -17.89 0.40
C HIS A 99 -13.43 -16.85 -0.17
N TYR A 100 -12.91 -17.11 -1.38
CA TYR A 100 -12.03 -16.16 -2.07
C TYR A 100 -12.76 -14.84 -2.39
N LEU A 101 -13.96 -14.92 -2.97
CA LEU A 101 -14.78 -13.76 -3.30
C LEU A 101 -15.17 -12.97 -2.05
N GLN A 102 -15.50 -13.66 -0.96
CA GLN A 102 -15.81 -13.00 0.31
C GLN A 102 -14.57 -12.31 0.89
N THR A 103 -13.39 -12.93 0.79
CA THR A 103 -12.12 -12.33 1.20
C THR A 103 -11.75 -11.12 0.33
N GLY A 104 -11.96 -11.19 -0.99
CA GLY A 104 -11.70 -10.07 -1.90
C GLY A 104 -12.56 -8.83 -1.60
N ARG A 105 -13.84 -9.04 -1.23
CA ARG A 105 -14.73 -7.93 -0.82
C ARG A 105 -14.23 -7.26 0.46
N THR A 106 -13.89 -8.03 1.49
CA THR A 106 -13.40 -7.46 2.75
C THR A 106 -12.06 -6.76 2.56
N LEU A 107 -11.16 -7.27 1.70
CA LEU A 107 -9.91 -6.59 1.37
C LEU A 107 -10.14 -5.23 0.69
N THR A 108 -11.06 -5.17 -0.26
CA THR A 108 -11.40 -3.93 -0.96
C THR A 108 -11.97 -2.88 0.01
N GLU A 109 -12.84 -3.31 0.93
CA GLU A 109 -13.36 -2.45 2.00
C GLU A 109 -12.23 -1.93 2.90
N GLN A 110 -11.31 -2.79 3.32
CA GLN A 110 -10.17 -2.37 4.13
C GLN A 110 -9.25 -1.40 3.36
N LEU A 111 -9.03 -1.60 2.06
CA LEU A 111 -8.29 -0.65 1.23
C LEU A 111 -9.01 0.70 1.10
N SER A 112 -10.34 0.72 1.06
CA SER A 112 -11.09 1.99 1.06
C SER A 112 -10.86 2.78 2.37
N VAL A 113 -10.83 2.09 3.52
CA VAL A 113 -10.50 2.69 4.81
C VAL A 113 -9.04 3.16 4.83
N LEU A 114 -8.14 2.45 4.15
CA LEU A 114 -6.73 2.84 4.02
C LEU A 114 -6.62 4.17 3.28
N TYR A 115 -7.31 4.31 2.14
CA TYR A 115 -7.31 5.55 1.37
C TYR A 115 -7.89 6.71 2.17
N ALA A 116 -8.96 6.49 2.94
CA ALA A 116 -9.50 7.49 3.86
C ALA A 116 -8.48 7.89 4.95
N CYS A 117 -7.66 6.95 5.43
CA CYS A 117 -6.59 7.28 6.37
C CYS A 117 -5.50 8.13 5.72
N LEU A 118 -5.13 7.82 4.48
CA LEU A 118 -4.14 8.60 3.71
C LEU A 118 -4.62 10.02 3.44
N SER A 119 -5.88 10.20 3.02
CA SER A 119 -6.46 11.52 2.75
C SER A 119 -6.54 12.39 4.01
N ASN A 120 -6.72 11.76 5.18
CA ASN A 120 -6.75 12.44 6.47
C ASN A 120 -5.35 12.73 7.04
N GLY A 121 -4.27 12.31 6.38
CA GLY A 121 -2.90 12.46 6.85
C GLY A 121 -2.50 11.47 7.96
N ASN A 122 -3.32 10.46 8.24
CA ASN A 122 -3.04 9.40 9.22
C ASN A 122 -2.17 8.29 8.61
N ILE A 123 -0.96 8.67 8.18
CA ILE A 123 -0.07 7.81 7.38
C ILE A 123 0.39 6.57 8.16
N ASP A 124 0.69 6.71 9.46
CA ASP A 124 1.14 5.57 10.30
C ASP A 124 0.07 4.48 10.40
N THR A 125 -1.21 4.87 10.53
CA THR A 125 -2.34 3.95 10.59
C THR A 125 -2.51 3.23 9.26
N ALA A 126 -2.46 3.98 8.15
CA ALA A 126 -2.54 3.40 6.81
C ALA A 126 -1.44 2.36 6.55
N GLN A 127 -0.18 2.68 6.91
CA GLN A 127 0.94 1.76 6.76
C GLN A 127 0.80 0.49 7.61
N ARG A 128 0.38 0.63 8.88
CA ARG A 128 0.16 -0.51 9.77
C ARG A 128 -0.93 -1.42 9.24
N MET A 129 -2.03 -0.83 8.76
CA MET A 129 -3.14 -1.57 8.18
C MET A 129 -2.70 -2.30 6.91
N PHE A 130 -2.02 -1.62 5.99
CA PHE A 130 -1.48 -2.24 4.77
C PHE A 130 -0.56 -3.43 5.09
N THR A 131 0.38 -3.24 6.01
CA THR A 131 1.32 -4.30 6.42
C THR A 131 0.59 -5.45 7.09
N GLY A 132 -0.47 -5.17 7.87
CA GLY A 132 -1.33 -6.18 8.47
C GLY A 132 -2.07 -7.00 7.42
N LEU A 133 -2.68 -6.35 6.42
CA LEU A 133 -3.38 -7.02 5.32
C LEU A 133 -2.43 -7.94 4.54
N PHE A 134 -1.22 -7.47 4.21
CA PHE A 134 -0.25 -8.28 3.48
C PHE A 134 0.27 -9.48 4.29
N ARG A 135 0.34 -9.36 5.62
CA ARG A 135 0.71 -10.49 6.51
C ARG A 135 -0.40 -11.52 6.63
N LEU A 136 -1.65 -11.08 6.66
CA LEU A 136 -2.81 -11.97 6.81
C LEU A 136 -3.16 -12.68 5.49
N TYR A 137 -3.06 -11.96 4.38
CA TYR A 137 -3.52 -12.44 3.06
C TYR A 137 -2.49 -12.13 1.98
N PRO A 138 -1.29 -12.75 2.01
CA PRO A 138 -0.20 -12.41 1.10
C PRO A 138 -0.52 -12.66 -0.37
N GLU A 139 -1.21 -13.76 -0.70
CA GLU A 139 -1.52 -14.09 -2.10
C GLU A 139 -2.63 -13.19 -2.66
N ALA A 140 -3.73 -13.01 -1.93
CA ALA A 140 -4.82 -12.12 -2.36
C ALA A 140 -4.35 -10.65 -2.45
N MET A 141 -3.47 -10.20 -1.54
CA MET A 141 -2.93 -8.85 -1.60
C MET A 141 -1.97 -8.64 -2.76
N LYS A 142 -1.26 -9.65 -3.28
CA LYS A 142 -0.46 -9.47 -4.50
C LYS A 142 -1.31 -9.19 -5.73
N GLU A 143 -2.51 -9.76 -5.79
CA GLU A 143 -3.45 -9.53 -6.89
C GLU A 143 -4.14 -8.17 -6.79
N ILE A 144 -4.47 -7.74 -5.57
CA ILE A 144 -5.27 -6.53 -5.34
C ILE A 144 -4.39 -5.28 -5.12
N ALA A 145 -3.25 -5.41 -4.45
CA ALA A 145 -2.36 -4.29 -4.17
C ALA A 145 -1.47 -3.99 -5.37
N ASP A 146 -1.99 -3.16 -6.25
CA ASP A 146 -1.28 -2.69 -7.42
C ASP A 146 -0.24 -1.59 -7.08
N VAL A 147 0.46 -1.15 -8.12
CA VAL A 147 1.41 -0.03 -8.03
C VAL A 147 0.72 1.26 -7.55
N SER A 148 -0.59 1.43 -7.79
CA SER A 148 -1.32 2.63 -7.42
C SER A 148 -1.45 2.77 -5.89
N VAL A 149 -1.75 1.69 -5.17
CA VAL A 149 -1.84 1.71 -3.69
C VAL A 149 -0.50 2.14 -3.08
N HIS A 150 0.61 1.64 -3.60
CA HIS A 150 1.94 2.03 -3.13
C HIS A 150 2.26 3.50 -3.43
N ASN A 151 1.89 3.97 -4.62
CA ASN A 151 2.07 5.36 -5.01
C ASN A 151 1.29 6.32 -4.10
N GLU A 152 0.07 5.97 -3.71
CA GLU A 152 -0.74 6.76 -2.77
C GLU A 152 -0.12 6.80 -1.37
N ILE A 153 0.43 5.68 -0.89
CA ILE A 153 1.12 5.63 0.41
C ILE A 153 2.39 6.51 0.39
N ILE A 154 3.18 6.45 -0.69
CA ILE A 154 4.37 7.29 -0.89
C ILE A 154 3.97 8.76 -1.00
N GLY A 155 2.97 9.07 -1.81
CA GLY A 155 2.44 10.43 -1.99
C GLY A 155 1.91 11.03 -0.69
N GLY A 156 1.22 10.22 0.13
CA GLY A 156 0.76 10.58 1.46
C GLY A 156 1.92 10.90 2.42
N MET A 157 2.99 10.10 2.42
CA MET A 157 4.20 10.38 3.21
C MET A 157 4.88 11.69 2.82
N LEU A 158 4.98 11.96 1.53
CA LEU A 158 5.62 13.17 0.99
C LEU A 158 4.74 14.42 1.17
N SER A 159 3.42 14.25 1.25
CA SER A 159 2.46 15.34 1.46
C SER A 159 2.14 15.59 2.94
N ALA A 160 2.67 14.77 3.84
CA ALA A 160 2.42 14.86 5.28
C ALA A 160 2.93 16.19 5.87
N LYS A 161 2.12 16.79 6.74
CA LYS A 161 2.44 18.02 7.49
C LYS A 161 2.67 17.67 8.97
N PRO A 162 3.56 18.37 9.70
CA PRO A 162 4.26 19.60 9.31
C PRO A 162 5.52 19.38 8.44
N ARG A 163 6.06 18.16 8.40
CA ARG A 163 7.28 17.83 7.67
C ARG A 163 7.06 16.58 6.83
N ALA A 164 7.44 16.65 5.56
CA ALA A 164 7.43 15.51 4.66
C ALA A 164 8.31 14.37 5.19
N LEU A 165 7.79 13.14 5.13
CA LEU A 165 8.47 11.93 5.61
C LEU A 165 9.31 11.29 4.50
N THR A 166 10.25 12.05 3.94
CA THR A 166 11.06 11.66 2.77
C THR A 166 11.85 10.37 2.98
N THR A 167 12.47 10.20 4.15
CA THR A 167 13.19 8.97 4.51
C THR A 167 12.25 7.76 4.52
N ASN A 168 11.04 7.91 5.08
CA ASN A 168 10.08 6.81 5.14
C ASN A 168 9.55 6.46 3.75
N ALA A 169 9.34 7.46 2.89
CA ALA A 169 8.93 7.26 1.51
C ALA A 169 9.98 6.44 0.73
N LEU A 170 11.27 6.77 0.89
CA LEU A 170 12.36 6.01 0.27
C LEU A 170 12.44 4.58 0.81
N MET A 171 12.27 4.39 2.12
CA MET A 171 12.20 3.04 2.71
C MET A 171 10.99 2.25 2.19
N TRP A 172 9.86 2.91 1.94
CA TRP A 172 8.67 2.27 1.39
C TRP A 172 8.86 1.86 -0.06
N TYR A 173 9.50 2.70 -0.87
CA TYR A 173 9.93 2.36 -2.23
C TYR A 173 10.80 1.09 -2.24
N ASP A 174 11.79 1.00 -1.35
CA ASP A 174 12.62 -0.19 -1.21
C ASP A 174 11.82 -1.45 -0.84
N LYS A 175 10.81 -1.31 0.03
CA LYS A 175 9.92 -2.42 0.43
C LYS A 175 9.01 -2.85 -0.71
N MET A 176 8.52 -1.91 -1.52
CA MET A 176 7.69 -2.16 -2.70
C MET A 176 8.33 -3.21 -3.62
N GLU A 177 9.60 -3.02 -3.96
CA GLU A 177 10.33 -3.95 -4.82
C GLU A 177 10.78 -5.21 -4.07
N LYS A 178 11.44 -5.05 -2.91
CA LYS A 178 12.11 -6.17 -2.22
C LYS A 178 11.16 -7.09 -1.45
N GLN A 179 10.12 -6.55 -0.83
CA GLN A 179 9.21 -7.33 0.03
C GLN A 179 7.93 -7.73 -0.69
N TYR A 180 7.39 -6.83 -1.51
CA TYR A 180 6.11 -7.06 -2.18
C TYR A 180 6.28 -7.52 -3.63
N GLY A 181 7.48 -7.39 -4.22
CA GLY A 181 7.75 -7.82 -5.59
C GLY A 181 7.08 -6.93 -6.65
N ILE A 182 6.65 -5.73 -6.27
CA ILE A 182 5.91 -4.82 -7.14
C ILE A 182 6.91 -3.84 -7.77
N LYS A 183 6.94 -3.81 -9.11
CA LYS A 183 7.85 -2.93 -9.85
C LYS A 183 7.32 -1.49 -9.87
N PRO A 184 8.14 -0.49 -9.50
CA PRO A 184 7.76 0.91 -9.59
C PRO A 184 7.57 1.33 -11.05
N ASN A 185 6.64 2.27 -11.28
CA ASN A 185 6.35 2.80 -12.60
C ASN A 185 6.78 4.28 -12.73
N VAL A 186 6.61 4.86 -13.91
CA VAL A 186 6.95 6.27 -14.19
C VAL A 186 6.26 7.21 -13.20
N ASN A 187 5.02 6.91 -12.80
CA ASN A 187 4.27 7.71 -11.84
C ASN A 187 4.92 7.64 -10.43
N THR A 188 5.42 6.48 -10.01
CA THR A 188 6.16 6.34 -8.75
C THR A 188 7.35 7.31 -8.68
N PHE A 189 8.14 7.38 -9.75
CA PHE A 189 9.29 8.28 -9.82
C PHE A 189 8.88 9.76 -9.86
N ALA A 190 7.81 10.09 -10.60
CA ALA A 190 7.28 11.44 -10.65
C ALA A 190 6.81 11.93 -9.26
N ILE A 191 6.10 11.08 -8.52
CA ILE A 191 5.67 11.35 -7.14
C ILE A 191 6.87 11.57 -6.22
N MET A 192 7.87 10.70 -6.30
CA MET A 192 9.10 10.82 -5.49
C MET A 192 9.82 12.13 -5.77
N ILE A 193 10.17 12.41 -7.03
CA ILE A 193 10.88 13.65 -7.42
C ILE A 193 10.06 14.88 -6.99
N GLY A 194 8.76 14.88 -7.27
CA GLY A 194 7.86 15.99 -6.90
C GLY A 194 7.74 16.21 -5.39
N GLY A 195 7.89 15.16 -4.57
CA GLY A 195 7.90 15.27 -3.12
C GLY A 195 9.24 15.71 -2.52
N PHE A 196 10.38 15.42 -3.18
CA PHE A 196 11.70 15.84 -2.70
C PHE A 196 12.05 17.30 -3.01
N ILE A 197 11.41 17.90 -4.01
CA ILE A 197 11.65 19.30 -4.42
C ILE A 197 10.84 20.29 -3.58
N LYS A 198 9.75 19.85 -2.93
CA LYS A 198 8.90 20.68 -2.06
C LYS A 198 9.55 20.97 -0.72
#